data_AF-A0A3B9KAS2-F1
#
_entry.id   AF-A0A3B9KAS2-F1
#
_cell.length_a   1.000
_cell.length_b   1.000
_cell.length_c   1.000
_cell.angle_alpha   90.00
_cell.angle_beta   90.00
_cell.angle_gamma   90.00
#
_symmetry.space_group_name_H-M   'P 1'
#
loop_
_entity.id
_entity.type
_entity.pdbx_description
1 polymer ?
#
loop_
_entity_poly.entity_id
_entity_poly.type
_entity_poly.pdbx_seq_one_letter_code
_entity_poly.pdbx_strand_id
1 'polypeptide(L)'
;MKKMVSWNVNGLRACVGKGFEDVFRRLDADIFCIQESKLQEGQIDFQPEGYHAYWNYAEKKGYSGTAMFTKEEPLSVSYGIGIPEHDHEGRVICAEFPDWYVVTCYTPNSQNELARLPYRMTWEDAFRAYLLGLAEKKPVIFCGDLNVAHKEIDLKNPKTNRKNAGFTDEERAKFTELLDS
;
A
#
# COMPACT_ATOMS: atom_id res chain seq x y z
N MET A 1 22.14 5.85 5.49
CA MET A 1 21.08 6.06 4.47
C MET A 1 20.01 5.02 4.75
N LYS A 2 18.74 5.41 4.89
CA LYS A 2 17.63 4.46 5.08
C LYS A 2 17.26 3.80 3.76
N LYS A 3 17.00 2.49 3.76
CA LYS A 3 16.49 1.72 2.62
C LYS A 3 15.05 1.30 2.89
N MET A 4 14.18 1.56 1.92
CA MET A 4 12.77 1.17 1.99
C MET A 4 12.42 0.33 0.76
N VAL A 5 11.59 -0.69 0.94
CA VAL A 5 11.09 -1.55 -0.14
C VAL A 5 9.58 -1.54 -0.09
N SER A 6 8.94 -1.22 -1.21
CA SER A 6 7.50 -1.45 -1.41
C SER A 6 7.31 -2.64 -2.32
N TRP A 7 6.51 -3.62 -1.90
CA TRP A 7 6.29 -4.83 -2.67
C TRP A 7 4.87 -5.37 -2.51
N ASN A 8 4.08 -5.29 -3.59
CA ASN A 8 2.88 -6.11 -3.74
C ASN A 8 3.29 -7.56 -4.03
N VAL A 9 3.01 -8.45 -3.08
CA VAL A 9 3.41 -9.87 -3.15
C VAL A 9 2.32 -10.78 -3.71
N ASN A 10 1.10 -10.27 -3.93
CA ASN A 10 -0.04 -11.03 -4.44
C ASN A 10 -0.26 -12.37 -3.69
N GLY A 11 -0.23 -12.33 -2.35
CA GLY A 11 -0.39 -13.47 -1.46
C GLY A 11 0.91 -13.91 -0.80
N LEU A 12 1.20 -13.38 0.39
CA LEU A 12 2.47 -13.57 1.07
C LEU A 12 2.77 -15.04 1.39
N ARG A 13 1.77 -15.80 1.86
CA ARG A 13 1.91 -17.23 2.18
C ARG A 13 2.43 -18.04 0.99
N ALA A 14 2.00 -17.72 -0.22
CA ALA A 14 2.40 -18.43 -1.42
C ALA A 14 3.85 -18.12 -1.83
N CYS A 15 4.36 -16.93 -1.48
CA CYS A 15 5.69 -16.45 -1.85
C CYS A 15 6.77 -16.81 -0.83
N VAL A 16 6.43 -16.92 0.46
CA VAL A 16 7.37 -17.32 1.54
C VAL A 16 8.08 -18.63 1.23
N GLY A 17 7.33 -19.67 0.81
CA GLY A 17 7.92 -20.94 0.37
C GLY A 17 8.63 -20.92 -0.99
N LYS A 18 8.69 -19.77 -1.68
CA LYS A 18 9.26 -19.61 -3.04
C LYS A 18 10.42 -18.61 -3.08
N GLY A 19 11.15 -18.46 -1.97
CA GLY A 19 12.35 -17.62 -1.88
C GLY A 19 12.10 -16.17 -1.46
N PHE A 20 10.87 -15.81 -1.05
CA PHE A 20 10.60 -14.48 -0.51
C PHE A 20 11.50 -14.17 0.69
N GLU A 21 11.70 -15.11 1.61
CA GLU A 21 12.57 -14.87 2.77
C GLU A 21 14.02 -14.60 2.39
N ASP A 22 14.54 -15.31 1.39
CA ASP A 22 15.90 -15.08 0.89
C ASP A 22 16.03 -13.70 0.26
N VAL A 23 15.02 -13.27 -0.49
CA VAL A 23 14.96 -11.92 -1.07
C VAL A 23 14.85 -10.87 0.03
N PHE A 24 14.00 -11.08 1.02
CA PHE A 24 13.83 -10.19 2.17
C PHE A 24 15.15 -9.99 2.91
N ARG A 25 15.82 -11.09 3.29
CA ARG A 25 17.15 -11.07 3.95
C ARG A 25 18.21 -10.40 3.09
N ARG A 26 18.22 -10.66 1.78
CA ARG A 26 19.22 -10.07 0.87
C ARG A 26 19.01 -8.58 0.63
N LEU A 27 17.75 -8.13 0.54
CA LEU A 27 17.44 -6.71 0.36
C LEU A 27 17.80 -5.92 1.61
N ASP A 28 17.61 -6.51 2.79
CA ASP A 28 17.97 -5.96 4.10
C ASP A 28 17.56 -4.48 4.24
N ALA A 29 16.30 -4.19 3.94
CA ALA A 29 15.75 -2.84 4.01
C ALA A 29 15.44 -2.47 5.46
N ASP A 30 15.54 -1.19 5.81
CA ASP A 30 15.13 -0.73 7.14
C ASP A 30 13.62 -0.82 7.31
N ILE A 31 12.86 -0.67 6.21
CA ILE A 31 11.41 -0.81 6.17
C ILE A 31 10.97 -1.58 4.93
N PHE A 32 10.11 -2.58 5.13
CA PHE A 32 9.36 -3.25 4.07
C PHE A 32 7.88 -2.89 4.18
N CYS A 33 7.32 -2.39 3.09
CA CYS A 33 5.90 -2.11 2.90
C CYS A 33 5.33 -3.19 1.97
N ILE A 34 4.54 -4.11 2.53
CA ILE A 34 3.96 -5.24 1.78
C ILE A 34 2.49 -4.98 1.50
N GLN A 35 2.09 -5.18 0.25
CA GLN A 35 0.70 -5.10 -0.21
C GLN A 35 0.21 -6.46 -0.73
N GLU A 36 -1.11 -6.65 -0.72
CA GLU A 36 -1.78 -7.93 -1.01
C GLU A 36 -1.20 -9.10 -0.22
N SER A 37 -1.11 -8.96 1.10
CA SER A 37 -0.70 -10.09 1.95
C SER A 37 -1.67 -11.27 1.82
N LYS A 38 -2.98 -11.00 1.63
CA LYS A 38 -4.10 -11.95 1.52
C LYS A 38 -4.19 -12.92 2.70
N LEU A 39 -3.74 -12.46 3.87
CA LEU A 39 -3.66 -13.25 5.09
C LEU A 39 -4.81 -12.95 6.04
N GLN A 40 -4.96 -13.82 7.02
CA GLN A 40 -5.63 -13.62 8.28
C GLN A 40 -4.64 -13.95 9.39
N GLU A 41 -4.94 -13.50 10.61
CA GLU A 41 -4.15 -13.83 11.79
C GLU A 41 -3.93 -15.35 11.92
N GLY A 42 -2.70 -15.76 12.25
CA GLY A 42 -2.31 -17.15 12.42
C GLY A 42 -2.12 -17.98 11.13
N GLN A 43 -2.35 -17.40 9.94
CA GLN A 43 -2.16 -18.13 8.67
C GLN A 43 -0.71 -18.21 8.19
N ILE A 44 0.19 -17.47 8.83
CA ILE A 44 1.62 -17.53 8.60
C ILE A 44 2.34 -17.26 9.92
N ASP A 45 3.50 -17.90 10.09
CA ASP A 45 4.46 -17.55 11.13
C ASP A 45 5.73 -17.01 10.46
N PHE A 46 5.64 -15.76 10.00
CA PHE A 46 6.76 -15.05 9.38
C PHE A 46 7.19 -13.92 10.29
N GLN A 47 8.28 -14.16 11.03
CA GLN A 47 8.87 -13.25 11.99
C GLN A 47 10.34 -13.04 11.63
N PRO A 48 10.64 -12.15 10.67
CA PRO A 48 12.02 -11.91 10.27
C PRO A 48 12.82 -11.35 11.47
N GLU A 49 13.95 -12.00 11.76
CA GLU A 49 14.81 -11.61 12.89
C GLU A 49 15.25 -10.15 12.77
N GLY A 50 15.15 -9.40 13.87
CA GLY A 50 15.52 -7.99 13.95
C GLY A 50 14.50 -7.02 13.34
N TYR A 51 13.27 -7.48 13.06
CA TYR A 51 12.19 -6.61 12.61
C TYR A 51 10.98 -6.68 13.54
N HIS A 52 10.33 -5.54 13.72
CA HIS A 52 8.98 -5.42 14.23
C HIS A 52 8.00 -5.62 13.08
N ALA A 53 6.95 -6.41 13.29
CA ALA A 53 5.98 -6.76 12.26
C ALA A 53 4.58 -6.22 12.60
N TYR A 54 3.97 -5.53 11.65
CA TYR A 54 2.64 -4.94 11.76
C TYR A 54 1.77 -5.44 10.63
N TRP A 55 0.54 -5.84 10.95
CA TRP A 55 -0.36 -6.50 10.02
C TRP A 55 -1.72 -5.81 10.01
N ASN A 56 -2.23 -5.51 8.81
CA ASN A 56 -3.60 -5.04 8.62
C ASN A 56 -4.35 -6.02 7.71
N TYR A 57 -5.23 -6.82 8.30
CA TYR A 57 -5.98 -7.84 7.59
C TYR A 57 -7.28 -7.27 7.02
N ALA A 58 -7.65 -7.68 5.82
CA ALA A 58 -9.00 -7.41 5.32
C ALA A 58 -10.01 -8.33 6.02
N GLU A 59 -11.23 -7.84 6.25
CA GLU A 59 -12.32 -8.67 6.77
C GLU A 59 -12.67 -9.82 5.81
N LYS A 60 -12.59 -9.56 4.50
CA LYS A 60 -12.76 -10.58 3.47
C LYS A 60 -11.52 -11.49 3.43
N LYS A 61 -11.70 -12.76 3.76
CA LYS A 61 -10.64 -13.78 3.72
C LYS A 61 -10.00 -13.89 2.33
N GLY A 62 -8.67 -13.94 2.29
CA GLY A 62 -7.89 -14.10 1.05
C GLY A 62 -7.92 -12.87 0.13
N TYR A 63 -8.35 -11.72 0.63
CA TYR A 63 -8.45 -10.46 -0.10
C TYR A 63 -7.51 -9.42 0.49
N SER A 64 -6.96 -8.55 -0.36
CA SER A 64 -6.20 -7.35 0.05
C SER A 64 -5.18 -7.64 1.18
N GLY A 65 -5.15 -6.79 2.20
CA GLY A 65 -4.27 -6.90 3.35
C GLY A 65 -2.90 -6.27 3.10
N THR A 66 -2.38 -5.61 4.12
CA THR A 66 -1.07 -4.98 4.13
C THR A 66 -0.25 -5.47 5.32
N ALA A 67 1.06 -5.40 5.18
CA ALA A 67 1.98 -5.61 6.29
C ALA A 67 3.12 -4.61 6.22
N MET A 68 3.70 -4.29 7.37
CA MET A 68 4.90 -3.47 7.47
C MET A 68 5.90 -4.16 8.38
N PHE A 69 7.16 -4.22 7.94
CA PHE A 69 8.27 -4.71 8.76
C PHE A 69 9.28 -3.58 8.93
N THR A 70 9.65 -3.25 10.15
CA THR A 70 10.59 -2.17 10.46
C THR A 70 11.71 -2.68 11.36
N LYS A 71 12.97 -2.33 11.07
CA LYS A 71 14.08 -2.65 11.99
C LYS A 71 14.02 -1.84 13.29
N GLU A 72 13.63 -0.58 13.17
CA GLU A 72 13.40 0.31 14.31
C GLU A 72 11.93 0.27 14.69
N GLU A 73 11.66 0.25 16.00
CA GLU A 73 10.29 0.35 16.51
C GLU A 73 9.75 1.77 16.27
N PRO A 74 8.59 1.91 15.59
CA PRO A 74 7.89 3.19 15.46
C PRO A 74 7.39 3.69 16.83
N LEU A 75 7.25 5.01 16.96
CA LEU A 75 6.61 5.64 18.12
C LEU A 75 5.14 5.25 18.26
N SER A 76 4.46 5.11 17.12
CA SER A 76 3.06 4.68 17.04
C SER A 76 2.79 4.03 15.69
N VAL A 77 1.77 3.14 15.66
CA VAL A 77 1.29 2.51 14.43
C VAL A 77 -0.23 2.60 14.40
N SER A 78 -0.79 3.05 13.26
CA SER A 78 -2.24 3.10 13.02
C SER A 78 -2.63 2.29 11.80
N TYR A 79 -3.84 1.74 11.84
CA TYR A 79 -4.40 0.89 10.80
C TYR A 79 -5.60 1.59 10.17
N GLY A 80 -5.59 1.72 8.84
CA GLY A 80 -6.60 2.49 8.12
C GLY A 80 -6.38 4.01 8.14
N ILE A 81 -7.37 4.73 7.66
CA ILE A 81 -7.37 6.20 7.54
C ILE A 81 -8.44 6.88 8.41
N GLY A 82 -9.16 6.12 9.24
CA GLY A 82 -10.18 6.62 10.16
C GLY A 82 -11.57 6.77 9.53
N ILE A 83 -11.80 6.10 8.39
CA ILE A 83 -13.08 6.12 7.66
C ILE A 83 -13.56 4.67 7.52
N PRO A 84 -14.64 4.27 8.23
CA PRO A 84 -15.10 2.86 8.27
C PRO A 84 -15.29 2.21 6.90
N GLU A 85 -15.78 2.97 5.91
CA GLU A 85 -16.00 2.53 4.52
C GLU A 85 -14.68 2.21 3.77
N HIS A 86 -13.54 2.64 4.30
CA HIS A 86 -12.22 2.45 3.71
C HIS A 86 -11.36 1.45 4.51
N ASP A 87 -11.64 1.28 5.80
CA ASP A 87 -10.74 0.58 6.72
C ASP A 87 -10.98 -0.94 6.82
N HIS A 88 -12.11 -1.45 6.33
CA HIS A 88 -12.44 -2.89 6.37
C HIS A 88 -11.62 -3.76 5.39
N GLU A 89 -10.91 -3.15 4.43
CA GLU A 89 -10.15 -3.87 3.40
C GLU A 89 -8.65 -4.00 3.72
N GLY A 90 -8.20 -3.55 4.90
CA GLY A 90 -6.81 -3.73 5.36
C GLY A 90 -5.76 -3.02 4.48
N ARG A 91 -6.10 -1.85 3.94
CA ARG A 91 -5.36 -1.19 2.84
C ARG A 91 -4.21 -0.29 3.27
N VAL A 92 -4.21 0.18 4.52
CA VAL A 92 -3.26 1.21 4.98
C VAL A 92 -2.68 0.82 6.34
N ILE A 93 -1.36 0.94 6.48
CA ILE A 93 -0.67 1.02 7.78
C ILE A 93 0.16 2.30 7.75
N CYS A 94 0.07 3.09 8.81
CA CYS A 94 0.93 4.25 9.04
C CYS A 94 1.78 3.99 10.27
N ALA A 95 3.09 4.14 10.13
CA ALA A 95 4.06 4.08 11.21
C ALA A 95 4.67 5.46 11.43
N GLU A 96 4.61 5.94 12.66
CA GLU A 96 5.19 7.20 13.07
C GLU A 96 6.60 7.00 13.64
N PHE A 97 7.56 7.73 13.10
CA PHE A 97 8.91 7.84 13.65
C PHE A 97 9.12 9.24 14.25
N PRO A 98 10.23 9.49 14.99
CA PRO A 98 10.48 10.80 15.59
C PRO A 98 10.35 11.96 14.61
N ASP A 99 10.90 11.81 13.41
CA ASP A 99 11.02 12.91 12.44
C ASP A 99 10.10 12.80 11.22
N TRP A 100 9.44 11.66 10.99
CA TRP A 100 8.65 11.42 9.78
C TRP A 100 7.62 10.29 9.96
N TYR A 101 6.67 10.19 9.04
CA TYR A 101 5.75 9.07 8.89
C TYR A 101 6.16 8.19 7.71
N VAL A 102 5.99 6.87 7.84
CA VAL A 102 5.92 5.96 6.69
C VAL A 102 4.54 5.34 6.58
N VAL A 103 3.97 5.39 5.38
CA VAL A 103 2.67 4.82 5.07
C VAL A 103 2.86 3.72 4.03
N THR A 104 2.31 2.53 4.27
CA THR A 104 2.10 1.52 3.22
C THR A 104 0.65 1.58 2.76
N CYS A 105 0.42 1.62 1.45
CA CYS A 105 -0.92 1.72 0.87
C CYS A 105 -1.13 0.69 -0.24
N TYR A 106 -2.29 0.04 -0.23
CA TYR A 106 -2.83 -0.71 -1.36
C TYR A 106 -4.11 -0.07 -1.84
N THR A 107 -4.03 0.73 -2.91
CA THR A 107 -5.16 1.46 -3.48
C THR A 107 -6.17 0.48 -4.11
N PRO A 108 -7.49 0.69 -3.94
CA PRO A 108 -8.51 -0.12 -4.60
C PRO A 108 -8.36 -0.12 -6.13
N ASN A 109 -8.32 -1.31 -6.73
CA ASN A 109 -8.41 -1.46 -8.18
C ASN A 109 -9.86 -1.20 -8.65
N SER A 110 -10.02 -0.51 -9.80
CA SER A 110 -11.33 -0.19 -10.39
C SER A 110 -12.10 -1.40 -10.94
N GLN A 111 -11.47 -2.57 -10.99
CA GLN A 111 -12.00 -3.84 -11.48
C GLN A 111 -12.36 -3.84 -12.98
N ASN A 112 -12.77 -5.00 -13.48
CA ASN A 112 -13.28 -5.15 -14.83
C ASN A 112 -14.48 -4.22 -15.04
N GLU A 113 -14.58 -3.69 -16.27
CA GLU A 113 -15.66 -2.77 -16.66
C GLU A 113 -15.76 -1.53 -15.76
N LEU A 114 -14.68 -1.21 -15.02
CA LEU A 114 -14.60 -0.06 -14.11
C LEU A 114 -15.66 -0.08 -12.99
N ALA A 115 -16.11 -1.29 -12.60
CA ALA A 115 -17.19 -1.47 -11.63
C ALA A 115 -16.95 -0.80 -10.27
N ARG A 116 -15.69 -0.62 -9.85
CA ARG A 116 -15.31 0.08 -8.61
C ARG A 116 -14.75 1.48 -8.84
N LEU A 117 -14.69 1.99 -10.06
CA LEU A 117 -14.14 3.32 -10.31
C LEU A 117 -14.83 4.42 -9.48
N PRO A 118 -16.17 4.45 -9.30
CA PRO A 118 -16.80 5.46 -8.45
C PRO A 118 -16.33 5.40 -6.99
N TYR A 119 -16.19 4.20 -6.42
CA TYR A 119 -15.64 4.01 -5.07
C TYR A 119 -14.16 4.40 -5.00
N ARG A 120 -13.39 4.07 -6.03
CA ARG A 120 -11.98 4.45 -6.11
C ARG A 120 -11.84 5.97 -6.05
N MET A 121 -12.68 6.74 -6.76
CA MET A 121 -12.58 8.20 -6.72
C MET A 121 -12.78 8.78 -5.32
N THR A 122 -13.72 8.24 -4.54
CA THR A 122 -13.91 8.68 -3.14
C THR A 122 -12.73 8.28 -2.26
N TRP A 123 -12.14 7.11 -2.52
CA TRP A 123 -10.91 6.67 -1.84
C TRP A 123 -9.73 7.61 -2.12
N GLU A 124 -9.50 8.01 -3.38
CA GLU A 124 -8.37 8.88 -3.74
C GLU A 124 -8.46 10.22 -2.99
N ASP A 125 -9.66 10.82 -2.92
CA ASP A 125 -9.90 12.06 -2.17
C ASP A 125 -9.65 11.91 -0.67
N ALA A 126 -10.19 10.83 -0.07
CA ALA A 126 -10.03 10.54 1.34
C ALA A 126 -8.56 10.26 1.71
N PHE A 127 -7.87 9.46 0.91
CA PHE A 127 -6.47 9.11 1.14
C PHE A 127 -5.55 10.32 0.97
N ARG A 128 -5.78 11.17 -0.03
CA ARG A 128 -5.06 12.44 -0.20
C ARG A 128 -5.24 13.34 1.01
N ALA A 129 -6.47 13.52 1.48
CA ALA A 129 -6.75 14.33 2.68
C ALA A 129 -6.05 13.76 3.93
N TYR A 130 -6.04 12.43 4.09
CA TYR A 130 -5.32 11.75 5.16
C TYR A 130 -3.81 12.03 5.13
N LEU A 131 -3.17 11.89 3.96
CA LEU A 131 -1.74 12.15 3.80
C LEU A 131 -1.39 13.62 4.08
N LEU A 132 -2.20 14.56 3.61
CA LEU A 132 -2.01 15.99 3.90
C LEU A 132 -2.11 16.30 5.40
N GLY A 133 -3.08 15.72 6.10
CA GLY A 133 -3.21 15.88 7.55
C GLY A 133 -2.03 15.29 8.34
N LEU A 134 -1.36 14.25 7.83
CA LEU A 134 -0.10 13.78 8.39
C LEU A 134 1.06 14.74 8.09
N ALA A 135 1.11 15.25 6.85
CA ALA A 135 2.16 16.16 6.38
C ALA A 135 2.17 17.50 7.12
N GLU A 136 1.03 17.94 7.67
CA GLU A 136 0.95 19.09 8.58
C GLU A 136 1.77 18.90 9.87
N LYS A 137 2.00 17.66 10.28
CA LYS A 137 2.71 17.33 11.53
C LYS A 137 4.17 16.99 11.30
N LYS A 138 4.45 16.10 10.34
CA LYS A 138 5.80 15.62 9.99
C LYS A 138 5.85 15.24 8.51
N PRO A 139 7.03 15.26 7.87
CA PRO A 139 7.22 14.70 6.54
C PRO A 139 6.66 13.29 6.41
N VAL A 140 6.01 13.01 5.28
CA VAL A 140 5.40 11.71 4.98
C VAL A 140 6.11 11.07 3.81
N ILE A 141 6.50 9.81 3.98
CA ILE A 141 6.93 8.94 2.89
C ILE A 141 5.85 7.87 2.75
N PHE A 142 5.16 7.79 1.61
CA PHE A 142 4.24 6.69 1.37
C PHE A 142 4.75 5.78 0.25
N CYS A 143 4.61 4.49 0.50
CA CYS A 143 4.98 3.38 -0.36
C CYS A 143 3.70 2.61 -0.69
N GLY A 144 3.52 2.16 -1.93
CA GLY A 144 2.33 1.37 -2.22
C GLY A 144 2.22 0.82 -3.61
N ASP A 145 1.18 0.01 -3.78
CA ASP A 145 0.61 -0.28 -5.08
C ASP A 145 -0.62 0.61 -5.26
N LEU A 146 -0.47 1.60 -6.14
CA LEU A 146 -1.47 2.62 -6.39
C LEU A 146 -2.47 2.22 -7.47
N ASN A 147 -2.30 1.05 -8.09
CA ASN A 147 -3.17 0.56 -9.17
C ASN A 147 -3.35 1.60 -10.30
N VAL A 148 -2.36 2.44 -10.60
CA VAL A 148 -2.42 3.45 -11.68
C VAL A 148 -1.07 3.62 -12.34
N ALA A 149 -1.07 3.65 -13.68
CA ALA A 149 0.02 4.15 -14.48
C ALA A 149 -0.26 5.62 -14.84
N HIS A 150 0.62 6.55 -14.48
CA HIS A 150 0.34 7.99 -14.52
C HIS A 150 0.35 8.55 -15.93
N LYS A 151 1.42 8.26 -16.66
CA LYS A 151 1.74 8.80 -17.97
C LYS A 151 1.80 7.67 -18.97
N GLU A 152 1.70 8.03 -20.24
CA GLU A 152 1.78 7.07 -21.35
C GLU A 152 3.10 6.27 -21.36
N ILE A 153 4.17 6.86 -20.83
CA ILE A 153 5.47 6.18 -20.68
C ILE A 153 5.46 5.05 -19.63
N ASP A 154 4.48 5.05 -18.72
CA ASP A 154 4.37 4.07 -17.63
C ASP A 154 3.62 2.81 -18.04
N LEU A 155 3.04 2.78 -19.26
CA LEU A 155 2.20 1.69 -19.72
C LEU A 155 2.48 1.29 -21.17
N LYS A 156 2.57 -0.02 -21.41
CA LYS A 156 2.60 -0.56 -22.77
C LYS A 156 1.23 -0.40 -23.44
N ASN A 157 1.20 0.13 -24.67
CA ASN A 157 -0.02 0.36 -25.46
C ASN A 157 -1.03 1.30 -24.76
N PRO A 158 -0.66 2.56 -24.46
CA PRO A 158 -1.51 3.47 -23.68
C PRO A 158 -2.85 3.77 -24.35
N LYS A 159 -2.87 3.92 -25.68
CA LYS A 159 -4.07 4.26 -26.46
C LYS A 159 -5.21 3.25 -26.28
N THR A 160 -4.90 1.96 -26.27
CA THR A 160 -5.91 0.89 -26.12
C THR A 160 -6.33 0.69 -24.67
N ASN A 161 -5.51 1.12 -23.71
CA ASN A 161 -5.75 0.93 -22.27
C ASN A 161 -6.44 2.11 -21.59
N ARG A 162 -6.66 3.25 -22.27
CA ARG A 162 -7.23 4.47 -21.67
C ARG A 162 -8.61 4.29 -21.01
N LYS A 163 -9.31 3.20 -21.29
CA LYS A 163 -10.61 2.85 -20.67
C LYS A 163 -10.54 1.61 -19.77
N ASN A 164 -9.33 1.15 -19.44
CA ASN A 164 -9.09 0.01 -18.57
C ASN A 164 -8.70 0.49 -17.18
N ALA A 165 -9.01 -0.32 -16.17
CA ALA A 165 -8.59 -0.07 -14.80
C ALA A 165 -7.06 0.09 -14.71
N GLY A 166 -6.64 1.13 -13.98
CA GLY A 166 -5.26 1.55 -13.82
C GLY A 166 -4.72 2.48 -14.91
N PHE A 167 -5.55 2.90 -15.86
CA PHE A 167 -5.14 3.90 -16.85
C PHE A 167 -6.30 4.79 -17.35
N THR A 168 -7.39 4.92 -16.58
CA THR A 168 -8.45 5.86 -16.95
C THR A 168 -8.02 7.31 -16.73
N ASP A 169 -8.71 8.24 -17.39
CA ASP A 169 -8.41 9.66 -17.23
C ASP A 169 -8.67 10.14 -15.79
N GLU A 170 -9.70 9.59 -15.14
CA GLU A 170 -10.04 9.88 -13.74
C GLU A 170 -8.97 9.41 -12.76
N GLU A 171 -8.49 8.16 -12.89
CA GLU A 171 -7.43 7.62 -12.04
C GLU A 171 -6.12 8.41 -12.18
N ARG A 172 -5.77 8.76 -13.43
CA ARG A 172 -4.56 9.53 -13.74
C ARG A 172 -4.68 10.98 -13.25
N ALA A 173 -5.86 11.58 -13.35
CA ALA A 173 -6.12 12.91 -12.82
C ALA A 173 -5.98 12.94 -11.29
N LYS A 174 -6.57 11.96 -10.58
CA LYS A 174 -6.40 11.85 -9.12
C LYS A 174 -4.97 11.66 -8.68
N PHE A 175 -4.20 10.85 -9.42
CA PHE A 175 -2.77 10.73 -9.11
C PHE A 175 -1.99 12.02 -9.40
N THR A 176 -2.39 12.81 -10.41
CA THR A 176 -1.82 14.14 -10.65
C THR A 176 -2.14 15.10 -9.50
N GLU A 177 -3.40 15.15 -9.05
CA GLU A 177 -3.82 15.96 -7.90
C GLU A 177 -3.02 15.61 -6.64
N LEU A 178 -2.72 14.32 -6.40
CA LEU A 178 -1.90 13.88 -5.29
C LEU A 178 -0.45 14.38 -5.40
N LEU A 179 0.16 14.31 -6.58
CA LEU A 179 1.55 14.75 -6.79
C LEU A 179 1.73 16.28 -6.72
N ASP A 180 0.69 17.04 -7.06
CA ASP A 180 0.70 18.50 -7.02
C ASP A 180 0.33 19.07 -5.63
N SER A 181 0.19 18.21 -4.61
CA SER A 181 -0.21 18.57 -3.25
C SER A 181 0.92 19.03 -2.34
#